data_AF-A0A9P6VY91-F1
#
_entry.id   AF-A0A9P6VY91-F1
#
_cell.length_a   1.000
_cell.length_b   1.000
_cell.length_c   1.000
_cell.angle_alpha   90.00
_cell.angle_beta   90.00
_cell.angle_gamma   90.00
#
_symmetry.space_group_name_H-M   'P 1'
#
loop_
_entity.id
_entity.type
_entity.pdbx_description
1 polymer ?
#
loop_
_entity_poly.entity_id
_entity_poly.type
_entity_poly.pdbx_seq_one_letter_code
_entity_poly.pdbx_strand_id
1 'polypeptide(L)'
;MSTLNIRKWAGVIFVLVYVIVGIPLWYKLTNIYRAPLPREYIKTLHDKKFHDVHVTIPVYIRSDVYKFPDIHEAAQVQVNHLLNSKEQNVQWSLEILCYNETFIELEKEQGREYHIVTLQLDEFVGYNAAYDSKNTVVYFDDPTVARNDLPFFVAQTLVEHTFNVEWTYLSSGDLMDSRNDSVAINYTPNVHLSINLLKGDGSPVDWEIQETLTTYFTPFRKFLSPLVNFTVDTSVVYFNDLNLHSLNESKEIEWTDVSHAIDLSELSSMNYFSEDSALNLAIVFPSKETNPNGFSFIKTTEDKTWDSFIVPQWGVLVVNKMPLEANSVISKNYLDAVFYKFANDLFELLGLTTDMNGLFSPVITVDSFKRIRTLQNMNKSIETLWSLIKLTEQFQQMAIPKEVLEKVKKVLDIRLQIVEILNNPSRGDDLSWDKALTLSNKMVQNSEEAFFDGQMLKQNFFPQEHKLAVYMPLMGPITIVLFSGVVALFKETEETPKTEKDNVTSDEKKEIEETEKVGAIEGVDEVN
;
A
#
# COMPACT_ATOMS: atom_id res chain seq x y z
N MET A 1 58.06 1.03 -47.73
CA MET A 1 56.78 1.72 -47.48
C MET A 1 57.12 3.20 -47.36
N SER A 2 56.61 4.10 -48.21
CA SER A 2 56.98 5.52 -48.11
C SER A 2 56.50 6.09 -46.77
N THR A 3 57.24 7.06 -46.23
CA THR A 3 56.92 7.72 -44.95
C THR A 3 55.51 8.31 -44.94
N LEU A 4 55.02 8.72 -46.11
CA LEU A 4 53.66 9.21 -46.35
C LEU A 4 52.61 8.11 -46.14
N ASN A 5 52.85 6.89 -46.63
CA ASN A 5 51.92 5.77 -46.42
C ASN A 5 51.84 5.38 -44.95
N ILE A 6 52.95 5.40 -44.21
CA ILE A 6 52.96 5.11 -42.77
C ILE A 6 52.13 6.16 -42.00
N ARG A 7 52.26 7.45 -42.35
CA ARG A 7 51.45 8.53 -41.76
C ARG A 7 49.96 8.40 -42.07
N LYS A 8 49.60 8.05 -43.30
CA LYS A 8 48.21 7.79 -43.71
C LYS A 8 47.60 6.64 -42.91
N TRP A 9 48.32 5.52 -42.78
CA TRP A 9 47.90 4.38 -41.96
C TRP A 9 47.79 4.73 -40.47
N ALA A 10 48.72 5.50 -39.92
CA ALA A 10 48.67 5.95 -38.53
C ALA A 10 47.42 6.82 -38.26
N GLY A 11 47.11 7.77 -39.15
CA GLY A 11 45.90 8.60 -39.04
C GLY A 11 44.61 7.78 -39.09
N VAL A 12 44.53 6.80 -39.99
CA VAL A 12 43.39 5.87 -40.06
C VAL A 12 43.26 5.06 -38.77
N ILE A 13 44.36 4.54 -38.22
CA ILE A 13 44.35 3.78 -36.95
C ILE A 13 43.82 4.65 -35.80
N PHE A 14 44.23 5.92 -35.70
CA PHE A 14 43.73 6.82 -34.64
C PHE A 14 42.22 7.05 -34.74
N VAL A 15 41.68 7.28 -35.94
CA VAL A 15 40.23 7.39 -36.13
C VAL A 15 39.52 6.08 -35.82
N LEU A 16 40.11 4.95 -36.20
CA LEU A 16 39.56 3.63 -35.96
C LEU A 16 39.51 3.32 -34.46
N VAL A 17 40.55 3.66 -33.69
CA VAL A 17 40.55 3.58 -32.22
C VAL A 17 39.52 4.54 -31.60
N TYR A 18 39.41 5.78 -32.09
CA TYR A 18 38.41 6.73 -31.60
C TYR A 18 36.97 6.22 -31.80
N VAL A 19 36.68 5.63 -32.96
CA VAL A 19 35.34 5.11 -33.28
C VAL A 19 35.04 3.80 -32.55
N ILE A 20 36.01 2.87 -32.46
CA ILE A 20 35.79 1.55 -31.86
C ILE A 20 35.91 1.57 -30.34
N VAL A 21 36.76 2.43 -29.78
CA VAL A 21 37.00 2.49 -28.32
C VAL A 21 36.39 3.76 -27.72
N GLY A 22 36.67 4.93 -28.31
CA GLY A 22 36.24 6.22 -27.77
C GLY A 22 34.71 6.37 -27.69
N ILE A 23 34.01 6.16 -28.80
CA ILE A 23 32.55 6.30 -28.86
C ILE A 23 31.84 5.28 -27.93
N PRO A 24 32.18 3.98 -27.94
CA PRO A 24 31.52 3.00 -27.06
C PRO A 24 31.85 3.20 -25.58
N LEU A 25 33.08 3.61 -25.25
CA LEU A 25 33.48 3.92 -23.87
C LEU A 25 32.71 5.14 -23.36
N TRP A 26 32.61 6.20 -24.16
CA TRP A 26 31.80 7.37 -23.84
C TRP A 26 30.33 6.99 -23.68
N TYR A 27 29.76 6.23 -24.61
CA TYR A 27 28.38 5.76 -24.51
C TYR A 27 28.15 4.95 -23.22
N LYS A 28 29.07 4.04 -22.87
CA LYS A 28 28.97 3.23 -21.64
C LYS A 28 29.12 4.04 -20.35
N LEU A 29 30.05 5.00 -20.30
CA LEU A 29 30.23 5.92 -19.15
C LEU A 29 29.08 6.91 -19.01
N THR A 30 28.43 7.24 -20.14
CA THR A 30 27.30 8.16 -20.17
C THR A 30 25.95 7.46 -20.05
N ASN A 31 25.87 6.14 -20.15
CA ASN A 31 24.59 5.46 -19.99
C ASN A 31 24.21 5.38 -18.51
N ILE A 32 22.95 5.66 -18.20
CA ILE A 32 22.44 5.53 -16.84
C ILE A 32 22.26 4.05 -16.56
N TYR A 33 22.75 3.58 -15.40
CA TYR A 33 22.55 2.20 -15.00
C TYR A 33 21.06 1.91 -14.77
N ARG A 34 20.55 0.84 -15.39
CA ARG A 34 19.17 0.37 -15.22
C ARG A 34 19.19 -1.13 -14.91
N ALA A 35 18.76 -1.48 -13.71
CA ALA A 35 18.56 -2.88 -13.35
C ALA A 35 17.41 -3.51 -14.17
N PRO A 36 17.55 -4.76 -14.65
CA PRO A 36 16.51 -5.43 -15.41
C PRO A 36 15.38 -5.91 -14.50
N LEU A 37 14.19 -5.33 -14.64
CA LEU A 37 12.98 -5.75 -13.92
C LEU A 37 12.30 -6.94 -14.61
N PRO A 38 11.67 -7.88 -13.88
CA PRO A 38 10.97 -9.04 -14.44
C PRO A 38 9.59 -8.67 -15.01
N ARG A 39 9.58 -7.91 -16.11
CA ARG A 39 8.36 -7.27 -16.65
C ARG A 39 7.29 -8.25 -17.13
N GLU A 40 7.68 -9.24 -17.93
CA GLU A 40 6.76 -10.23 -18.49
C GLU A 40 6.06 -11.04 -17.38
N TYR A 41 6.79 -11.34 -16.31
CA TYR A 41 6.23 -12.05 -15.18
C TYR A 41 5.21 -11.19 -14.43
N ILE A 42 5.55 -9.95 -14.09
CA ILE A 42 4.62 -9.03 -13.41
C ILE A 42 3.39 -8.74 -14.28
N LYS A 43 3.56 -8.57 -15.60
CA LYS A 43 2.47 -8.41 -16.54
C LYS A 43 1.52 -9.61 -16.53
N THR A 44 2.06 -10.83 -16.52
CA THR A 44 1.25 -12.06 -16.45
C THR A 44 0.42 -12.09 -15.16
N LEU A 45 1.03 -11.72 -14.03
CA LEU A 45 0.33 -11.66 -12.74
C LEU A 45 -0.75 -10.58 -12.68
N HIS A 46 -0.53 -9.44 -13.35
CA HIS A 46 -1.51 -8.36 -13.47
C HIS A 46 -2.69 -8.75 -14.38
N ASP A 47 -2.41 -9.31 -15.56
CA ASP A 47 -3.42 -9.63 -16.56
C ASP A 47 -4.27 -10.86 -16.16
N LYS A 48 -3.65 -11.83 -15.49
CA LYS A 48 -4.31 -13.05 -14.98
C LYS A 48 -4.34 -13.02 -13.45
N LYS A 49 -5.16 -12.13 -12.89
CA LYS A 49 -5.28 -11.98 -11.43
C LYS A 49 -5.63 -13.33 -10.77
N PHE A 50 -4.90 -13.67 -9.72
CA PHE A 50 -5.15 -14.86 -8.88
C PHE A 50 -5.17 -16.22 -9.59
N HIS A 51 -4.63 -16.34 -10.81
CA HIS A 51 -4.68 -17.59 -11.58
C HIS A 51 -3.99 -18.79 -10.93
N ASP A 52 -3.08 -18.53 -9.99
CA ASP A 52 -2.28 -19.50 -9.24
C ASP A 52 -2.69 -19.57 -7.76
N VAL A 53 -3.79 -18.91 -7.39
CA VAL A 53 -4.30 -18.85 -6.02
C VAL A 53 -5.58 -19.67 -5.92
N HIS A 54 -5.59 -20.61 -4.97
CA HIS A 54 -6.76 -21.38 -4.57
C HIS A 54 -6.87 -21.32 -3.04
N VAL A 55 -7.84 -20.58 -2.51
CA VAL A 55 -7.98 -20.40 -1.06
C VAL A 55 -8.64 -21.63 -0.43
N THR A 56 -7.89 -22.39 0.37
CA THR A 56 -8.42 -23.57 1.08
C THR A 56 -8.69 -23.28 2.55
N ILE A 57 -9.90 -23.54 3.03
CA ILE A 57 -10.29 -23.34 4.44
C ILE A 57 -10.78 -24.66 5.02
N PRO A 58 -10.05 -25.29 5.96
CA PRO A 58 -10.48 -26.52 6.63
C PRO A 58 -11.54 -26.22 7.69
N VAL A 59 -12.62 -27.01 7.69
CA VAL A 59 -13.74 -26.91 8.63
C VAL A 59 -14.02 -28.30 9.20
N TYR A 60 -14.02 -28.44 10.53
CA TYR A 60 -14.22 -29.72 11.19
C TYR A 60 -15.65 -29.89 11.68
N ILE A 61 -16.30 -30.99 11.32
CA ILE A 61 -17.66 -31.31 11.81
C ILE A 61 -17.59 -32.25 13.01
N ARG A 62 -18.17 -31.80 14.12
CA ARG A 62 -18.33 -32.55 15.37
C ARG A 62 -19.82 -32.84 15.61
N SER A 63 -20.14 -34.03 16.09
CA SER A 63 -21.46 -34.35 16.64
C SER A 63 -21.31 -35.15 17.92
N ASP A 64 -22.00 -34.74 18.97
CA ASP A 64 -21.92 -35.37 20.29
C ASP A 64 -23.00 -36.45 20.51
N VAL A 65 -24.15 -36.33 19.84
CA VAL A 65 -25.31 -37.20 20.06
C VAL A 65 -25.29 -38.40 19.09
N TYR A 66 -25.22 -38.13 17.80
CA TYR A 66 -25.25 -39.15 16.75
C TYR A 66 -23.87 -39.28 16.10
N LYS A 67 -23.47 -40.52 15.78
CA LYS A 67 -22.27 -40.75 14.99
C LYS A 67 -22.63 -40.83 13.52
N PHE A 68 -22.31 -39.78 12.78
CA PHE A 68 -22.48 -39.75 11.34
C PHE A 68 -21.15 -40.06 10.64
N PRO A 69 -20.97 -41.25 10.04
CA PRO A 69 -19.69 -41.63 9.44
C PRO A 69 -19.37 -40.84 8.16
N ASP A 70 -20.40 -40.44 7.40
CA ASP A 70 -20.32 -39.86 6.06
C ASP A 70 -20.77 -38.39 5.99
N ILE A 71 -21.11 -37.76 7.13
CA ILE A 71 -21.64 -36.39 7.14
C ILE A 71 -20.68 -35.38 6.50
N HIS A 72 -19.39 -35.55 6.69
CA HIS A 72 -18.36 -34.66 6.15
C HIS A 72 -18.29 -34.77 4.61
N GLU A 73 -18.34 -35.98 4.06
CA GLU A 73 -18.39 -36.20 2.61
C GLU A 73 -19.70 -35.69 2.00
N ALA A 74 -20.84 -35.98 2.64
CA ALA A 74 -22.15 -35.52 2.18
C ALA A 74 -22.25 -33.99 2.21
N ALA A 75 -21.78 -33.35 3.29
CA ALA A 75 -21.74 -31.89 3.40
C ALA A 75 -20.77 -31.27 2.39
N GLN A 76 -19.62 -31.90 2.13
CA GLN A 76 -18.66 -31.43 1.11
C GLN A 76 -19.31 -31.31 -0.27
N VAL A 77 -20.12 -32.29 -0.67
CA VAL A 77 -20.84 -32.26 -1.96
C VAL A 77 -21.80 -31.08 -2.01
N GLN A 78 -22.56 -30.84 -0.94
CA GLN A 78 -23.52 -29.73 -0.87
C GLN A 78 -22.82 -28.36 -0.84
N VAL A 79 -21.73 -28.24 -0.07
CA VAL A 79 -20.91 -27.03 0.00
C VAL A 79 -20.32 -26.73 -1.38
N ASN A 80 -19.72 -27.70 -2.05
CA ASN A 80 -19.18 -27.50 -3.40
C ASN A 80 -20.27 -27.10 -4.40
N HIS A 81 -21.49 -27.65 -4.27
CA HIS A 81 -22.62 -27.25 -5.11
C HIS A 81 -23.00 -25.78 -4.89
N LEU A 82 -23.11 -25.33 -3.63
CA LEU A 82 -23.41 -23.93 -3.29
C LEU A 82 -22.29 -22.98 -3.73
N LEU A 83 -21.02 -23.33 -3.49
CA LEU A 83 -19.87 -22.52 -3.90
C LEU A 83 -19.78 -22.35 -5.42
N ASN A 84 -20.12 -23.38 -6.18
CA ASN A 84 -20.12 -23.35 -7.65
C ASN A 84 -21.39 -22.72 -8.25
N SER A 85 -22.38 -22.34 -7.42
CA SER A 85 -23.59 -21.64 -7.90
C SER A 85 -23.32 -20.22 -8.38
N LYS A 86 -22.20 -19.61 -7.93
CA LYS A 86 -21.71 -18.30 -8.37
C LYS A 86 -20.37 -18.47 -9.09
N GLU A 87 -20.08 -17.56 -10.02
CA GLU A 87 -18.77 -17.49 -10.65
C GLU A 87 -17.70 -17.12 -9.61
N GLN A 88 -16.59 -17.84 -9.59
CA GLN A 88 -15.48 -17.63 -8.66
C GLN A 88 -14.33 -16.93 -9.38
N ASN A 89 -14.08 -15.66 -9.04
CA ASN A 89 -12.95 -14.90 -9.60
C ASN A 89 -11.64 -15.29 -8.93
N VAL A 90 -11.72 -15.62 -7.64
CA VAL A 90 -10.65 -16.32 -6.91
C VAL A 90 -11.16 -17.69 -6.56
N GLN A 91 -10.44 -18.72 -7.00
CA GLN A 91 -10.80 -20.10 -6.69
C GLN A 91 -10.68 -20.31 -5.18
N TRP A 92 -11.71 -20.92 -4.57
CA TRP A 92 -11.68 -21.23 -3.15
C TRP A 92 -12.54 -22.45 -2.83
N SER A 93 -12.16 -23.14 -1.75
CA SER A 93 -12.90 -24.30 -1.25
C SER A 93 -12.93 -24.32 0.28
N LEU A 94 -14.06 -24.77 0.82
CA LEU A 94 -14.16 -25.22 2.19
C LEU A 94 -13.91 -26.73 2.21
N GLU A 95 -12.86 -27.17 2.91
CA GLU A 95 -12.50 -28.57 3.09
C GLU A 95 -13.17 -29.09 4.36
N ILE A 96 -14.24 -29.85 4.20
CA ILE A 96 -15.04 -30.39 5.30
C ILE A 96 -14.42 -31.68 5.81
N LEU A 97 -13.90 -31.63 7.03
CA LEU A 97 -13.13 -32.71 7.65
C LEU A 97 -13.87 -33.30 8.86
N CYS A 98 -13.56 -34.56 9.16
CA CYS A 98 -14.08 -35.23 10.35
C CYS A 98 -13.34 -34.71 11.59
N TYR A 99 -14.09 -34.37 12.64
CA TYR A 99 -13.52 -33.94 13.92
C TYR A 99 -12.77 -35.07 14.62
N ASN A 100 -11.52 -34.81 15.01
CA ASN A 100 -10.71 -35.70 15.83
C ASN A 100 -10.20 -34.92 17.05
N GLU A 101 -10.72 -35.27 18.23
CA GLU A 101 -10.45 -34.57 19.50
C GLU A 101 -8.95 -34.50 19.80
N THR A 102 -8.23 -35.61 19.71
CA THR A 102 -6.78 -35.66 19.99
C THR A 102 -5.99 -34.76 19.04
N PHE A 103 -6.34 -34.73 17.76
CA PHE A 103 -5.67 -33.86 16.79
C PHE A 103 -5.94 -32.38 17.09
N ILE A 104 -7.21 -32.02 17.32
CA ILE A 104 -7.60 -30.63 17.57
C ILE A 104 -7.01 -30.10 18.88
N GLU A 105 -6.96 -30.91 19.93
CA GLU A 105 -6.32 -30.54 21.20
C GLU A 105 -4.81 -30.30 21.02
N LEU A 106 -4.10 -31.19 20.32
CA LEU A 106 -2.67 -31.03 20.04
C LEU A 106 -2.35 -29.78 19.20
N GLU A 107 -3.17 -29.48 18.19
CA GLU A 107 -3.00 -28.26 17.39
C GLU A 107 -3.32 -27.01 18.22
N LYS A 108 -4.34 -27.07 19.08
CA LYS A 108 -4.68 -25.96 20.00
C LYS A 108 -3.56 -25.67 20.99
N GLU A 109 -2.87 -26.68 21.50
CA GLU A 109 -1.66 -26.51 22.34
C GLU A 109 -0.53 -25.77 21.59
N GLN A 110 -0.45 -25.93 20.28
CA GLN A 110 0.49 -25.21 19.42
C GLN A 110 0.00 -23.81 19.02
N GLY A 111 -1.16 -23.37 19.54
CA GLY A 111 -1.79 -22.09 19.21
C GLY A 111 -2.51 -22.07 17.86
N ARG A 112 -2.79 -23.25 17.28
CA ARG A 112 -3.51 -23.37 16.01
C ARG A 112 -4.96 -23.70 16.26
N GLU A 113 -5.82 -22.81 15.79
CA GLU A 113 -7.26 -22.97 15.89
C GLU A 113 -7.90 -23.08 14.51
N TYR A 114 -8.91 -23.93 14.43
CA TYR A 114 -9.68 -24.23 13.22
C TYR A 114 -11.15 -23.91 13.45
N HIS A 115 -11.90 -23.72 12.36
CA HIS A 115 -13.33 -23.58 12.44
C HIS A 115 -14.00 -24.93 12.70
N ILE A 116 -14.84 -25.00 13.73
CA ILE A 116 -15.55 -26.21 14.14
C ILE A 116 -17.04 -25.98 13.93
N VAL A 117 -17.71 -26.97 13.34
CA VAL A 117 -19.16 -27.03 13.25
C VAL A 117 -19.65 -28.07 14.23
N THR A 118 -20.40 -27.64 15.25
CA THR A 118 -20.96 -28.54 16.26
C THR A 118 -22.42 -28.84 15.92
N LEU A 119 -22.72 -30.09 15.63
CA LEU A 119 -24.08 -30.55 15.37
C LEU A 119 -24.77 -30.90 16.70
N GLN A 120 -25.82 -30.16 17.04
CA GLN A 120 -26.58 -30.31 18.28
C GLN A 120 -28.04 -30.68 17.99
N LEU A 121 -28.54 -31.72 18.66
CA LEU A 121 -29.95 -32.13 18.57
C LEU A 121 -30.81 -31.13 19.36
N ASP A 122 -31.86 -30.61 18.73
CA ASP A 122 -32.81 -29.66 19.33
C ASP A 122 -34.23 -29.86 18.73
N GLU A 123 -35.23 -29.16 19.29
CA GLU A 123 -36.63 -29.19 18.81
C GLU A 123 -36.86 -28.36 17.53
N PHE A 124 -35.87 -27.58 17.11
CA PHE A 124 -35.92 -26.73 15.93
C PHE A 124 -34.63 -26.83 15.10
N VAL A 125 -34.74 -26.47 13.82
CA VAL A 125 -33.60 -26.33 12.92
C VAL A 125 -33.14 -24.88 12.94
N GLY A 126 -31.84 -24.67 13.15
CA GLY A 126 -31.27 -23.33 13.20
C GLY A 126 -29.76 -23.37 13.33
N TYR A 127 -29.15 -22.21 13.51
CA TYR A 127 -27.72 -22.10 13.75
C TYR A 127 -27.39 -20.98 14.75
N ASN A 128 -26.21 -21.07 15.35
CA ASN A 128 -25.64 -20.03 16.18
C ASN A 128 -24.12 -20.01 15.99
N ALA A 129 -23.57 -18.86 15.61
CA ALA A 129 -22.14 -18.64 15.60
C ALA A 129 -21.68 -18.15 16.98
N ALA A 130 -20.73 -18.86 17.60
CA ALA A 130 -20.21 -18.47 18.90
C ALA A 130 -19.50 -17.11 18.83
N TYR A 131 -19.77 -16.24 19.80
CA TYR A 131 -19.23 -14.88 19.83
C TYR A 131 -17.72 -14.86 20.15
N ASP A 132 -17.25 -15.79 20.96
CA ASP A 132 -15.90 -15.82 21.55
C ASP A 132 -14.99 -16.90 20.96
N SER A 133 -15.50 -17.73 20.06
CA SER A 133 -14.78 -18.89 19.53
C SER A 133 -15.13 -19.16 18.07
N LYS A 134 -14.24 -19.89 17.38
CA LYS A 134 -14.43 -20.32 15.98
C LYS A 134 -15.37 -21.53 15.88
N ASN A 135 -16.50 -21.49 16.58
CA ASN A 135 -17.47 -22.58 16.62
C ASN A 135 -18.81 -22.13 16.06
N THR A 136 -19.34 -22.87 15.10
CA THR A 136 -20.71 -22.70 14.60
C THR A 136 -21.55 -23.88 15.04
N VAL A 137 -22.57 -23.64 15.85
CA VAL A 137 -23.53 -24.67 16.26
C VAL A 137 -24.64 -24.75 15.21
N VAL A 138 -24.90 -25.94 14.70
CA VAL A 138 -26.05 -26.24 13.84
C VAL A 138 -27.03 -27.09 14.64
N TYR A 139 -28.19 -26.52 14.91
CA TYR A 139 -29.30 -27.19 15.58
C TYR A 139 -30.09 -27.99 14.54
N PHE A 140 -30.33 -29.26 14.82
CA PHE A 140 -31.08 -30.16 13.96
C PHE A 140 -32.08 -30.98 14.76
N ASP A 141 -33.14 -31.44 14.10
CA ASP A 141 -34.17 -32.31 14.67
C ASP A 141 -34.12 -33.73 14.05
N ASP A 142 -34.74 -34.71 14.72
CA ASP A 142 -34.81 -36.08 14.21
C ASP A 142 -35.48 -36.19 12.81
N PRO A 143 -36.55 -35.44 12.49
CA PRO A 143 -37.13 -35.41 11.14
C PRO A 143 -36.13 -34.99 10.05
N THR A 144 -35.28 -34.00 10.31
CA THR A 144 -34.24 -33.54 9.38
C THR A 144 -33.23 -34.65 9.07
N VAL A 145 -32.82 -35.41 10.08
CA VAL A 145 -31.94 -36.55 9.90
C VAL A 145 -32.63 -37.64 9.07
N ALA A 146 -33.89 -37.94 9.37
CA ALA A 146 -34.67 -38.96 8.66
C ALA A 146 -34.86 -38.63 7.16
N ARG A 147 -34.95 -37.34 6.81
CA ARG A 147 -35.05 -36.88 5.41
C ARG A 147 -33.70 -36.71 4.70
N ASN A 148 -32.58 -36.87 5.42
CA ASN A 148 -31.23 -36.62 4.94
C ASN A 148 -30.98 -35.15 4.51
N ASP A 149 -31.65 -34.20 5.19
CA ASP A 149 -31.52 -32.77 4.92
C ASP A 149 -30.32 -32.14 5.67
N LEU A 150 -29.79 -32.83 6.69
CA LEU A 150 -28.72 -32.31 7.54
C LEU A 150 -27.46 -31.84 6.77
N PRO A 151 -26.92 -32.57 5.78
CA PRO A 151 -25.78 -32.09 4.99
C PRO A 151 -26.06 -30.77 4.27
N PHE A 152 -27.29 -30.58 3.80
CA PHE A 152 -27.71 -29.34 3.14
C PHE A 152 -27.77 -28.17 4.14
N PHE A 153 -28.33 -28.36 5.33
CA PHE A 153 -28.37 -27.32 6.36
C PHE A 153 -26.99 -26.91 6.85
N VAL A 154 -26.07 -27.86 6.99
CA VAL A 154 -24.66 -27.57 7.30
C VAL A 154 -24.04 -26.72 6.19
N ALA A 155 -24.22 -27.12 4.93
CA ALA A 155 -23.68 -26.38 3.80
C ALA A 155 -24.25 -24.96 3.70
N GLN A 156 -25.56 -24.80 3.90
CA GLN A 156 -26.23 -23.51 3.90
C GLN A 156 -25.71 -22.61 5.02
N THR A 157 -25.60 -23.15 6.24
CA THR A 157 -25.06 -22.42 7.39
C THR A 157 -23.64 -21.93 7.12
N LEU A 158 -22.79 -22.80 6.59
CA LEU A 158 -21.40 -22.46 6.30
C LEU A 158 -21.27 -21.40 5.20
N VAL A 159 -21.93 -21.59 4.06
CA VAL A 159 -21.72 -20.72 2.89
C VAL A 159 -22.52 -19.43 2.98
N GLU A 160 -23.79 -19.49 3.37
CA GLU A 160 -24.69 -18.34 3.35
C GLU A 160 -24.61 -17.48 4.60
N HIS A 161 -24.11 -18.02 5.72
CA HIS A 161 -24.04 -17.30 6.99
C HIS A 161 -22.61 -17.16 7.51
N THR A 162 -21.89 -18.25 7.79
CA THR A 162 -20.55 -18.21 8.41
C THR A 162 -19.49 -17.59 7.49
N PHE A 163 -19.42 -18.03 6.24
CA PHE A 163 -18.44 -17.59 5.22
C PHE A 163 -19.11 -16.75 4.13
N ASN A 164 -20.19 -16.04 4.47
CA ASN A 164 -20.93 -15.21 3.54
C ASN A 164 -20.06 -14.10 2.93
N VAL A 165 -19.17 -13.53 3.75
CA VAL A 165 -18.25 -12.47 3.34
C VAL A 165 -17.33 -12.98 2.24
N GLU A 166 -16.69 -14.13 2.43
CA GLU A 166 -15.83 -14.77 1.42
C GLU A 166 -16.63 -15.13 0.18
N TRP A 167 -17.80 -15.72 0.34
CA TRP A 167 -18.63 -16.08 -0.79
C TRP A 167 -19.04 -14.87 -1.63
N THR A 168 -19.29 -13.73 -1.00
CA THR A 168 -19.63 -12.49 -1.69
C THR A 168 -18.41 -11.83 -2.34
N TYR A 169 -17.31 -11.64 -1.60
CA TYR A 169 -16.11 -10.94 -2.09
C TYR A 169 -15.29 -11.75 -3.11
N LEU A 170 -15.23 -13.07 -2.98
CA LEU A 170 -14.48 -13.92 -3.92
C LEU A 170 -15.27 -14.18 -5.21
N SER A 171 -16.59 -13.95 -5.19
CA SER A 171 -17.46 -14.02 -6.39
C SER A 171 -17.71 -12.67 -7.05
N SER A 172 -17.52 -11.55 -6.35
CA SER A 172 -17.53 -10.22 -6.97
C SER A 172 -16.20 -10.00 -7.70
N GLY A 173 -16.25 -9.77 -9.02
CA GLY A 173 -15.06 -9.70 -9.91
C GLY A 173 -14.06 -8.58 -9.61
N ASP A 174 -14.33 -7.76 -8.61
CA ASP A 174 -13.49 -6.66 -8.22
C ASP A 174 -13.28 -6.64 -6.71
N LEU A 175 -12.21 -7.32 -6.27
CA LEU A 175 -11.73 -7.30 -4.89
C LEU A 175 -11.31 -5.90 -4.41
N MET A 176 -11.19 -4.93 -5.34
CA MET A 176 -10.89 -3.53 -5.07
C MET A 176 -12.13 -2.65 -5.00
N ASP A 177 -13.31 -3.14 -5.39
CA ASP A 177 -14.54 -2.37 -5.34
C ASP A 177 -15.05 -2.36 -3.89
N SER A 178 -14.40 -1.51 -3.09
CA SER A 178 -14.84 -1.05 -1.78
C SER A 178 -16.12 -0.21 -1.91
N ARG A 179 -17.15 -0.70 -2.63
CA ARG A 179 -18.38 0.06 -2.91
C ARG A 179 -19.09 0.52 -1.63
N ASN A 180 -18.74 -0.02 -0.46
CA ASN A 180 -19.41 0.28 0.79
C ASN A 180 -18.55 0.89 1.92
N ASP A 181 -17.26 1.15 1.73
CA ASP A 181 -16.42 1.68 2.83
C ASP A 181 -16.18 3.19 2.67
N SER A 182 -17.24 3.97 2.42
CA SER A 182 -17.14 5.42 2.56
C SER A 182 -16.80 5.83 3.99
N VAL A 183 -17.16 4.98 4.97
CA VAL A 183 -16.97 5.18 6.41
C VAL A 183 -15.58 4.75 6.89
N ALA A 184 -15.05 3.63 6.41
CA ALA A 184 -13.82 3.04 6.94
C ALA A 184 -12.54 3.75 6.47
N ILE A 185 -11.50 3.70 7.30
CA ILE A 185 -10.16 4.13 6.89
C ILE A 185 -9.50 3.11 5.96
N ASN A 186 -8.58 3.58 5.13
CA ASN A 186 -7.71 2.68 4.39
C ASN A 186 -6.89 1.84 5.39
N TYR A 187 -7.02 0.52 5.32
CA TYR A 187 -6.31 -0.33 6.27
C TYR A 187 -4.79 -0.18 6.14
N THR A 188 -4.18 0.03 7.30
CA THR A 188 -2.75 0.06 7.56
C THR A 188 -2.46 -0.80 8.79
N PRO A 189 -1.29 -1.45 8.86
CA PRO A 189 -0.95 -2.32 9.99
C PRO A 189 -0.66 -1.56 11.28
N ASN A 190 -0.38 -0.25 11.21
CA ASN A 190 -0.15 0.60 12.38
C ASN A 190 -1.16 1.75 12.34
N VAL A 191 -1.98 1.84 13.38
CA VAL A 191 -3.02 2.87 13.49
C VAL A 191 -2.84 3.61 14.81
N HIS A 192 -2.83 4.93 14.73
CA HIS A 192 -2.84 5.78 15.90
C HIS A 192 -4.28 6.03 16.38
N LEU A 193 -4.51 5.92 17.68
CA LEU A 193 -5.80 6.21 18.32
C LEU A 193 -5.66 7.35 19.31
N SER A 194 -6.27 8.48 18.99
CA SER A 194 -6.32 9.65 19.88
C SER A 194 -7.65 9.67 20.62
N ILE A 195 -7.62 9.52 21.95
CA ILE A 195 -8.80 9.60 22.82
C ILE A 195 -8.82 10.98 23.46
N ASN A 196 -9.78 11.81 23.09
CA ASN A 196 -9.84 13.21 23.49
C ASN A 196 -11.10 13.51 24.30
N LEU A 197 -10.93 14.08 25.49
CA LEU A 197 -12.02 14.68 26.25
C LEU A 197 -12.10 16.16 25.89
N LEU A 198 -13.15 16.55 25.19
CA LEU A 198 -13.37 17.93 24.77
C LEU A 198 -14.39 18.57 25.69
N LYS A 199 -13.98 19.68 26.30
CA LYS A 199 -14.81 20.44 27.21
C LYS A 199 -14.92 21.87 26.71
N GLY A 200 -16.14 22.33 26.48
CA GLY A 200 -16.39 23.71 26.03
C GLY A 200 -15.96 24.78 27.04
N ASP A 201 -15.79 24.43 28.32
CA ASP A 201 -15.42 25.37 29.39
C ASP A 201 -13.99 25.14 29.90
N GLY A 202 -13.38 26.17 30.49
CA GLY A 202 -12.03 26.14 31.07
C GLY A 202 -11.88 25.55 32.47
N SER A 203 -12.96 25.13 33.15
CA SER A 203 -12.82 24.54 34.49
C SER A 203 -12.09 23.19 34.45
N PRO A 204 -11.22 22.87 35.42
CA PRO A 204 -10.54 21.59 35.48
C PRO A 204 -11.54 20.42 35.52
N VAL A 205 -11.20 19.35 34.81
CA VAL A 205 -11.93 18.08 34.81
C VAL A 205 -10.94 16.96 35.02
N ASP A 206 -11.35 15.95 35.78
CA ASP A 206 -10.61 14.69 35.90
C ASP A 206 -11.49 13.53 35.44
N TRP A 207 -10.89 12.42 35.07
CA TRP A 207 -11.59 11.24 34.57
C TRP A 207 -10.84 9.97 34.90
N GLU A 208 -11.57 8.95 35.34
CA GLU A 208 -11.02 7.65 35.74
C GLU A 208 -10.76 6.75 34.51
N ILE A 209 -9.97 7.26 33.56
CA ILE A 209 -9.75 6.60 32.27
C ILE A 209 -8.86 5.36 32.35
N GLN A 210 -7.85 5.36 33.23
CA GLN A 210 -6.82 4.31 33.26
C GLN A 210 -7.39 2.91 33.54
N GLU A 211 -8.31 2.81 34.49
CA GLU A 211 -8.94 1.53 34.85
C GLU A 211 -9.90 1.06 33.74
N THR A 212 -10.63 2.00 33.13
CA THR A 212 -11.53 1.74 32.00
C THR A 212 -10.76 1.21 30.79
N LEU A 213 -9.64 1.83 30.44
CA LEU A 213 -8.75 1.38 29.35
C LEU A 213 -8.18 -0.01 29.61
N THR A 214 -7.82 -0.31 30.86
CA THR A 214 -7.32 -1.64 31.24
C THR A 214 -8.42 -2.69 31.11
N THR A 215 -9.66 -2.34 31.44
CA THR A 215 -10.80 -3.28 31.46
C THR A 215 -11.34 -3.57 30.06
N TYR A 216 -11.54 -2.55 29.21
CA TYR A 216 -12.20 -2.71 27.90
C TYR A 216 -11.24 -2.60 26.73
N PHE A 217 -10.33 -1.63 26.76
CA PHE A 217 -9.50 -1.31 25.61
C PHE A 217 -8.31 -2.27 25.45
N THR A 218 -7.74 -2.74 26.56
CA THR A 218 -6.61 -3.68 26.54
C THR A 218 -7.01 -5.04 25.95
N PRO A 219 -8.14 -5.67 26.35
CA PRO A 219 -8.63 -6.87 25.68
C PRO A 219 -8.94 -6.64 24.20
N PHE A 220 -9.58 -5.53 23.86
CA PHE A 220 -9.88 -5.17 22.47
C PHE A 220 -8.62 -5.06 21.61
N ARG A 221 -7.59 -4.34 22.09
CA ARG A 221 -6.29 -4.25 21.41
C ARG A 221 -5.62 -5.61 21.26
N LYS A 222 -5.69 -6.45 22.30
CA LYS A 222 -5.11 -7.80 22.23
C LYS A 222 -5.82 -8.65 21.17
N PHE A 223 -7.14 -8.58 21.11
CA PHE A 223 -7.96 -9.28 20.13
C PHE A 223 -7.63 -8.85 18.69
N LEU A 224 -7.48 -7.55 18.43
CA LEU A 224 -7.15 -7.03 17.10
C LEU A 224 -5.65 -6.97 16.78
N SER A 225 -4.77 -7.31 17.73
CA SER A 225 -3.31 -7.26 17.55
C SER A 225 -2.77 -8.04 16.34
N PRO A 226 -3.39 -9.16 15.88
CA PRO A 226 -2.96 -9.82 14.65
C PRO A 226 -3.24 -8.99 13.38
N LEU A 227 -4.23 -8.08 13.44
CA LEU A 227 -4.64 -7.24 12.31
C LEU A 227 -3.92 -5.89 12.29
N VAL A 228 -3.95 -5.20 13.42
CA VAL A 228 -3.54 -3.81 13.56
C VAL A 228 -2.81 -3.60 14.89
N ASN A 229 -1.68 -2.92 14.83
CA ASN A 229 -0.98 -2.43 16.01
C ASN A 229 -1.43 -1.01 16.34
N PHE A 230 -2.10 -0.87 17.49
CA PHE A 230 -2.58 0.40 17.99
C PHE A 230 -1.58 1.12 18.89
N THR A 231 -1.30 2.38 18.59
CA THR A 231 -0.72 3.34 19.54
C THR A 231 -1.85 4.21 20.10
N VAL A 232 -1.88 4.45 21.41
CA VAL A 232 -3.02 5.13 22.06
C VAL A 232 -2.51 6.31 22.86
N ASP A 233 -3.03 7.49 22.55
CA ASP A 233 -2.80 8.71 23.32
C ASP A 233 -4.12 9.21 23.91
N THR A 234 -4.06 9.74 25.12
CA THR A 234 -5.21 10.32 25.81
C THR A 234 -4.95 11.78 26.11
N SER A 235 -5.89 12.66 25.76
CA SER A 235 -5.77 14.09 26.04
C SER A 235 -7.07 14.70 26.55
N VAL A 236 -6.95 15.81 27.27
CA VAL A 236 -8.08 16.65 27.70
C VAL A 236 -7.88 18.03 27.08
N VAL A 237 -8.84 18.46 26.28
CA VAL A 237 -8.83 19.75 25.57
C VAL A 237 -9.93 20.64 26.14
N TYR A 238 -9.53 21.83 26.57
CA TYR A 238 -10.42 22.83 27.15
C TYR A 238 -10.80 23.88 26.11
N PHE A 239 -11.92 24.58 26.36
CA PHE A 239 -12.46 25.64 25.50
C PHE A 239 -12.78 25.19 24.08
N ASN A 240 -13.10 23.91 23.90
CA ASN A 240 -13.45 23.35 22.61
C ASN A 240 -14.70 22.48 22.75
N ASP A 241 -15.80 22.92 22.14
CA ASP A 241 -17.06 22.19 21.99
C ASP A 241 -17.33 21.77 20.54
N LEU A 242 -16.28 21.79 19.70
CA LEU A 242 -16.30 21.51 18.27
C LEU A 242 -17.30 22.35 17.47
N ASN A 243 -17.60 23.58 17.92
CA ASN A 243 -18.58 24.47 17.32
C ASN A 243 -20.00 23.87 17.21
N LEU A 244 -20.28 22.81 17.98
CA LEU A 244 -21.58 22.12 17.98
C LEU A 244 -22.71 23.02 18.54
N HIS A 245 -22.37 24.12 19.21
CA HIS A 245 -23.33 25.14 19.62
C HIS A 245 -24.11 25.75 18.43
N SER A 246 -23.53 25.76 17.23
CA SER A 246 -24.19 26.24 16.01
C SER A 246 -25.40 25.39 15.59
N LEU A 247 -25.47 24.14 16.04
CA LEU A 247 -26.47 23.17 15.62
C LEU A 247 -27.73 23.14 16.51
N ASN A 248 -27.79 23.98 17.55
CA ASN A 248 -28.87 23.94 18.55
C ASN A 248 -30.27 24.32 18.04
N GLU A 249 -30.36 24.89 16.84
CA GLU A 249 -31.64 25.24 16.20
C GLU A 249 -32.31 24.04 15.51
N SER A 250 -31.55 22.98 15.19
CA SER A 250 -32.02 21.78 14.50
C SER A 250 -32.48 20.71 15.49
N LYS A 251 -33.67 20.13 15.26
CA LYS A 251 -34.26 19.10 16.14
C LYS A 251 -33.82 17.67 15.82
N GLU A 252 -33.40 17.42 14.59
CA GLU A 252 -32.84 16.15 14.14
C GLU A 252 -31.57 16.46 13.35
N ILE A 253 -30.50 15.74 13.67
CA ILE A 253 -29.15 15.98 13.15
C ILE A 253 -28.62 14.65 12.64
N GLU A 254 -28.18 14.63 11.39
CA GLU A 254 -27.45 13.51 10.82
C GLU A 254 -25.93 13.70 10.93
N TRP A 255 -25.15 12.64 10.67
CA TRP A 255 -23.69 12.72 10.74
C TRP A 255 -23.12 13.80 9.80
N THR A 256 -23.78 14.08 8.67
CA THR A 256 -23.38 15.10 7.70
C THR A 256 -23.37 16.49 8.33
N ASP A 257 -24.43 16.83 9.07
CA ASP A 257 -24.57 18.13 9.71
C ASP A 257 -23.51 18.33 10.81
N VAL A 258 -23.24 17.25 11.56
CA VAL A 258 -22.14 17.20 12.54
C VAL A 258 -20.81 17.43 11.85
N SER A 259 -20.52 16.69 10.76
CA SER A 259 -19.26 16.82 10.01
C SER A 259 -19.03 18.21 9.40
N HIS A 260 -20.11 18.92 9.04
CA HIS A 260 -20.04 20.28 8.51
C HIS A 260 -19.82 21.35 9.59
N ALA A 261 -20.28 21.10 10.81
CA ALA A 261 -20.13 22.03 11.93
C ALA A 261 -18.77 21.92 12.61
N ILE A 262 -18.18 20.72 12.62
CA ILE A 262 -16.96 20.47 13.37
C ILE A 262 -15.74 21.12 12.71
N ASP A 263 -15.00 21.88 13.50
CA ASP A 263 -13.63 22.26 13.15
C ASP A 263 -12.63 21.22 13.71
N LEU A 264 -12.12 20.38 12.81
CA LEU A 264 -11.15 19.33 13.12
C LEU A 264 -9.69 19.83 13.08
N SER A 265 -9.46 21.07 12.66
CA SER A 265 -8.11 21.62 12.50
C SER A 265 -7.36 21.72 13.83
N GLU A 266 -8.05 22.04 14.92
CA GLU A 266 -7.46 22.11 16.26
C GLU A 266 -7.05 20.74 16.81
N LEU A 267 -7.81 19.68 16.51
CA LEU A 267 -7.49 18.33 16.98
C LEU A 267 -6.36 17.68 16.17
N SER A 268 -6.32 17.97 14.86
CA SER A 268 -5.29 17.45 13.95
C SER A 268 -3.94 18.17 14.08
N SER A 269 -3.92 19.45 14.46
CA SER A 269 -2.69 20.25 14.57
C SER A 269 -1.91 20.03 15.87
N MET A 270 -2.56 19.49 16.91
CA MET A 270 -1.92 19.18 18.19
C MET A 270 -0.97 17.98 18.13
N ASN A 271 -1.15 17.08 17.16
CA ASN A 271 -0.47 15.78 17.18
C ASN A 271 0.21 15.46 15.83
N TYR A 272 1.55 15.51 15.83
CA TYR A 272 2.35 14.92 14.75
C TYR A 272 2.54 13.43 15.05
N PHE A 273 1.72 12.59 14.46
CA PHE A 273 1.87 11.14 14.55
C PHE A 273 2.88 10.63 13.53
N SER A 274 3.63 9.59 13.89
CA SER A 274 4.54 8.90 12.97
C SER A 274 3.78 7.95 12.03
N GLU A 275 2.58 7.54 12.41
CA GLU A 275 1.74 6.60 11.70
C GLU A 275 0.99 7.27 10.54
N ASP A 276 0.80 6.52 9.44
CA ASP A 276 0.11 7.01 8.24
C ASP A 276 -1.42 7.12 8.43
N SER A 277 -1.98 6.56 9.51
CA SER A 277 -3.42 6.53 9.77
C SER A 277 -3.70 6.81 11.24
N ALA A 278 -4.59 7.76 11.50
CA ALA A 278 -5.03 8.13 12.84
C ALA A 278 -6.57 8.15 12.92
N LEU A 279 -7.10 7.59 13.99
CA LEU A 279 -8.52 7.60 14.34
C LEU A 279 -8.73 8.36 15.66
N ASN A 280 -9.76 9.19 15.70
CA ASN A 280 -10.04 10.07 16.83
C ASN A 280 -11.31 9.63 17.56
N LEU A 281 -11.21 9.40 18.85
CA LEU A 281 -12.34 9.09 19.72
C LEU A 281 -12.55 10.30 20.64
N ALA A 282 -13.57 11.11 20.39
CA ALA A 282 -13.80 12.30 21.17
C ALA A 282 -15.07 12.22 22.01
N ILE A 283 -14.96 12.60 23.28
CA ILE A 283 -16.09 12.79 24.20
C ILE A 283 -16.28 14.29 24.37
N VAL A 284 -17.42 14.81 23.93
CA VAL A 284 -17.69 16.24 23.89
C VAL A 284 -18.70 16.61 24.97
N PHE A 285 -18.36 17.63 25.74
CA PHE A 285 -19.22 18.28 26.71
C PHE A 285 -19.47 19.74 26.33
N PRO A 286 -20.73 20.20 26.28
CA PRO A 286 -21.06 21.57 25.91
C PRO A 286 -20.51 22.57 26.93
N SER A 287 -20.31 23.82 26.48
CA SER A 287 -19.98 24.94 27.35
C SER A 287 -21.21 25.40 28.14
N LYS A 288 -21.04 25.65 29.44
CA LYS A 288 -22.07 26.22 30.31
C LYS A 288 -22.37 27.69 29.97
N GLU A 289 -21.39 28.41 29.41
CA GLU A 289 -21.51 29.82 29.05
C GLU A 289 -22.34 30.00 27.78
N THR A 290 -22.10 29.18 26.75
CA THR A 290 -22.83 29.27 25.49
C THR A 290 -24.15 28.50 25.51
N ASN A 291 -24.18 27.34 26.17
CA ASN A 291 -25.33 26.42 26.17
C ASN A 291 -25.69 25.91 27.57
N PRO A 292 -26.26 26.77 28.44
CA PRO A 292 -26.62 26.38 29.80
C PRO A 292 -27.73 25.31 29.87
N ASN A 293 -28.58 25.22 28.86
CA ASN A 293 -29.66 24.23 28.76
C ASN A 293 -29.25 22.96 27.99
N GLY A 294 -27.97 22.86 27.59
CA GLY A 294 -27.43 21.73 26.84
C GLY A 294 -27.75 21.73 25.35
N PHE A 295 -27.37 20.63 24.67
CA PHE A 295 -27.67 20.40 23.26
C PHE A 295 -29.10 19.87 23.07
N SER A 296 -29.93 20.61 22.31
CA SER A 296 -31.36 20.31 22.12
C SER A 296 -31.62 19.06 21.28
N PHE A 297 -30.69 18.72 20.39
CA PHE A 297 -30.78 17.61 19.44
C PHE A 297 -30.45 16.23 20.04
N ILE A 298 -29.89 16.18 21.25
CA ILE A 298 -29.55 14.92 21.92
C ILE A 298 -30.80 14.34 22.61
N LYS A 299 -31.19 13.13 22.18
CA LYS A 299 -32.40 12.44 22.68
C LYS A 299 -32.05 11.70 23.97
N THR A 300 -32.26 12.34 25.12
CA THR A 300 -32.00 11.70 26.42
C THR A 300 -33.11 10.75 26.83
N THR A 301 -32.71 9.52 27.17
CA THR A 301 -33.53 8.55 27.91
C THR A 301 -33.04 8.51 29.37
N GLU A 302 -33.83 7.99 30.30
CA GLU A 302 -33.45 7.93 31.74
C GLU A 302 -32.06 7.31 31.99
N ASP A 303 -31.62 6.39 31.12
CA ASP A 303 -30.31 5.71 31.23
C ASP A 303 -29.20 6.27 30.31
N LYS A 304 -29.53 7.11 29.31
CA LYS A 304 -28.56 7.56 28.29
C LYS A 304 -28.60 9.08 28.13
N THR A 305 -27.50 9.73 28.55
CA THR A 305 -27.33 11.19 28.55
C THR A 305 -26.58 11.74 27.32
N TRP A 306 -26.16 10.86 26.41
CA TRP A 306 -25.29 11.17 25.27
C TRP A 306 -25.72 10.42 24.01
N ASP A 307 -25.37 10.96 22.84
CA ASP A 307 -25.50 10.28 21.54
C ASP A 307 -24.15 10.18 20.83
N SER A 308 -24.02 9.17 19.96
CA SER A 308 -22.78 8.83 19.25
C SER A 308 -22.94 9.06 17.76
N PHE A 309 -21.95 9.68 17.13
CA PHE A 309 -21.90 9.93 15.70
C PHE A 309 -20.58 9.39 15.14
N ILE A 310 -20.66 8.60 14.08
CA ILE A 310 -19.49 8.14 13.33
C ILE A 310 -19.18 9.20 12.29
N VAL A 311 -17.96 9.72 12.29
CA VAL A 311 -17.45 10.62 11.26
C VAL A 311 -16.55 9.80 10.33
N PRO A 312 -16.98 9.54 9.09
CA PRO A 312 -16.23 8.75 8.12
C PRO A 312 -14.75 9.11 8.04
N GLN A 313 -13.89 8.09 8.06
CA GLN A 313 -12.43 8.20 7.95
C GLN A 313 -11.73 9.04 9.03
N TRP A 314 -12.47 9.59 10.00
CA TRP A 314 -11.92 10.43 11.07
C TRP A 314 -12.02 9.75 12.44
N GLY A 315 -13.19 9.18 12.77
CA GLY A 315 -13.40 8.60 14.10
C GLY A 315 -14.82 8.67 14.64
N VAL A 316 -14.95 8.63 15.97
CA VAL A 316 -16.24 8.58 16.67
C VAL A 316 -16.37 9.75 17.63
N LEU A 317 -17.54 10.36 17.66
CA LEU A 317 -17.91 11.45 18.55
C LEU A 317 -19.02 11.02 19.49
N VAL A 318 -18.79 11.15 20.78
CA VAL A 318 -19.83 11.01 21.79
C VAL A 318 -20.15 12.39 22.35
N VAL A 319 -21.36 12.87 22.07
CA VAL A 319 -21.82 14.20 22.43
C VAL A 319 -22.78 14.11 23.61
N ASN A 320 -22.42 14.76 24.71
CA ASN A 320 -23.25 14.82 25.91
C ASN A 320 -24.28 15.93 25.82
N LYS A 321 -25.49 15.69 26.31
CA LYS A 321 -26.52 16.72 26.33
C LYS A 321 -26.15 17.89 27.24
N MET A 322 -25.72 17.60 28.46
CA MET A 322 -25.56 18.62 29.51
C MET A 322 -24.09 18.99 29.73
N PRO A 323 -23.81 20.25 30.11
CA PRO A 323 -22.46 20.67 30.46
C PRO A 323 -21.99 19.99 31.75
N LEU A 324 -20.68 19.80 31.88
CA LEU A 324 -20.08 19.30 33.11
C LEU A 324 -20.06 20.40 34.18
N GLU A 325 -20.34 20.02 35.43
CA GLU A 325 -20.12 20.90 36.56
C GLU A 325 -18.62 21.12 36.81
N ALA A 326 -18.27 22.26 37.39
CA ALA A 326 -16.88 22.63 37.64
C ALA A 326 -16.21 21.65 38.63
N ASN A 327 -14.98 21.22 38.31
CA ASN A 327 -14.21 20.25 39.11
C ASN A 327 -14.90 18.89 39.26
N SER A 328 -15.69 18.49 38.26
CA SER A 328 -16.27 17.15 38.20
C SER A 328 -15.22 16.10 37.86
N VAL A 329 -15.47 14.89 38.38
CA VAL A 329 -14.71 13.69 38.01
C VAL A 329 -15.65 12.78 37.22
N ILE A 330 -15.25 12.41 36.01
CA ILE A 330 -16.01 11.47 35.19
C ILE A 330 -15.81 10.07 35.75
N SER A 331 -16.90 9.47 36.23
CA SER A 331 -16.91 8.14 36.83
C SER A 331 -16.63 7.04 35.81
N LYS A 332 -16.00 5.95 36.26
CA LYS A 332 -15.81 4.72 35.49
C LYS A 332 -17.08 4.21 34.78
N ASN A 333 -18.21 4.10 35.49
CA ASN A 333 -19.44 3.53 34.90
C ASN A 333 -19.92 4.27 33.64
N TYR A 334 -19.74 5.59 33.60
CA TYR A 334 -20.05 6.39 32.43
C TYR A 334 -19.07 6.08 31.28
N LEU A 335 -17.78 6.03 31.58
CA LEU A 335 -16.74 5.73 30.59
C LEU A 335 -16.90 4.31 30.03
N ASP A 336 -17.24 3.32 30.86
CA ASP A 336 -17.44 1.93 30.44
C ASP A 336 -18.48 1.84 29.30
N ALA A 337 -19.62 2.51 29.45
CA ALA A 337 -20.66 2.53 28.42
C ALA A 337 -20.19 3.22 27.12
N VAL A 338 -19.43 4.32 27.24
CA VAL A 338 -18.88 5.06 26.11
C VAL A 338 -17.82 4.25 25.37
N PHE A 339 -16.90 3.61 26.09
CA PHE A 339 -15.84 2.79 25.51
C PHE A 339 -16.37 1.52 24.86
N TYR A 340 -17.43 0.92 25.40
CA TYR A 340 -18.13 -0.17 24.73
C TYR A 340 -18.67 0.27 23.36
N LYS A 341 -19.28 1.46 23.29
CA LYS A 341 -19.74 2.03 22.01
C LYS A 341 -18.58 2.33 21.06
N PHE A 342 -17.51 2.94 21.55
CA PHE A 342 -16.30 3.18 20.75
C PHE A 342 -15.72 1.88 20.18
N ALA A 343 -15.63 0.82 20.97
CA ALA A 343 -15.12 -0.47 20.49
C ALA A 343 -15.97 -1.02 19.34
N ASN A 344 -17.30 -0.93 19.43
CA ASN A 344 -18.21 -1.38 18.39
C ASN A 344 -18.08 -0.55 17.11
N ASP A 345 -18.04 0.77 17.24
CA ASP A 345 -17.94 1.69 16.09
C ASP A 345 -16.55 1.63 15.44
N LEU A 346 -15.51 1.25 16.19
CA LEU A 346 -14.18 0.99 15.64
C LEU A 346 -14.16 -0.22 14.69
N PHE A 347 -15.02 -1.23 14.88
CA PHE A 347 -15.12 -2.33 13.90
C PHE A 347 -15.57 -1.81 12.54
N GLU A 348 -16.53 -0.89 12.51
CA GLU A 348 -17.01 -0.26 11.29
C GLU A 348 -15.94 0.65 10.66
N LEU A 349 -15.29 1.49 11.47
CA LEU A 349 -14.22 2.39 11.00
C LEU A 349 -12.97 1.65 10.48
N LEU A 350 -12.70 0.44 10.95
CA LEU A 350 -11.62 -0.40 10.45
C LEU A 350 -12.01 -1.23 9.22
N GLY A 351 -13.28 -1.14 8.76
CA GLY A 351 -13.80 -1.90 7.62
C GLY A 351 -13.99 -3.39 7.94
N LEU A 352 -14.19 -3.75 9.21
CA LEU A 352 -14.48 -5.13 9.62
C LEU A 352 -15.96 -5.48 9.44
N THR A 353 -16.85 -4.50 9.46
CA THR A 353 -18.30 -4.71 9.34
C THR A 353 -18.90 -3.76 8.32
N THR A 354 -19.72 -4.28 7.40
CA THR A 354 -20.28 -3.51 6.28
C THR A 354 -21.80 -3.29 6.38
N ASP A 355 -22.49 -3.99 7.29
CA ASP A 355 -23.94 -3.92 7.45
C ASP A 355 -24.39 -3.79 8.90
N MET A 356 -25.54 -3.13 9.09
CA MET A 356 -26.33 -3.01 10.34
C MET A 356 -26.81 -4.34 10.92
N ASN A 357 -26.58 -5.46 10.22
CA ASN A 357 -26.82 -6.81 10.74
C ASN A 357 -25.63 -7.16 11.62
N GLY A 358 -25.78 -6.89 12.92
CA GLY A 358 -24.72 -6.91 13.92
C GLY A 358 -23.77 -8.11 13.86
N LEU A 359 -22.57 -7.93 14.41
CA LEU A 359 -21.51 -8.94 14.49
C LEU A 359 -22.07 -10.29 14.99
N PHE A 360 -22.39 -11.21 14.06
CA PHE A 360 -22.79 -12.58 14.40
C PHE A 360 -21.68 -13.25 15.22
N SER A 361 -20.41 -12.99 14.89
CA SER A 361 -19.25 -13.35 15.70
C SER A 361 -18.03 -12.49 15.29
N PRO A 362 -17.48 -11.65 16.19
CA PRO A 362 -16.28 -10.86 15.91
C PRO A 362 -15.08 -11.70 15.49
N VAL A 363 -14.96 -12.93 16.01
CA VAL A 363 -13.83 -13.84 15.70
C VAL A 363 -13.88 -14.26 14.23
N ILE A 364 -15.06 -14.64 13.74
CA ILE A 364 -15.26 -15.04 12.34
C ILE A 364 -15.03 -13.84 11.41
N THR A 365 -15.53 -12.66 11.80
CA THR A 365 -15.32 -11.42 11.04
C THR A 365 -13.84 -11.07 10.91
N VAL A 366 -13.06 -11.18 12.00
CA VAL A 366 -11.62 -10.96 11.98
C VAL A 366 -10.92 -11.94 11.03
N ASP A 367 -11.29 -13.21 11.08
CA ASP A 367 -10.76 -14.24 10.19
C ASP A 367 -11.08 -13.95 8.71
N SER A 368 -12.33 -13.59 8.41
CA SER A 368 -12.74 -13.19 7.06
C SER A 368 -11.95 -11.98 6.58
N PHE A 369 -11.75 -10.99 7.46
CA PHE A 369 -10.92 -9.84 7.15
C PHE A 369 -9.47 -10.22 6.83
N LYS A 370 -8.83 -11.12 7.61
CA LYS A 370 -7.47 -11.60 7.31
C LYS A 370 -7.39 -12.17 5.89
N ARG A 371 -8.36 -13.00 5.51
CA ARG A 371 -8.42 -13.67 4.21
C ARG A 371 -8.60 -12.68 3.06
N ILE A 372 -9.63 -11.85 3.13
CA ILE A 372 -9.93 -10.87 2.09
C ILE A 372 -8.80 -9.84 1.99
N ARG A 373 -8.31 -9.33 3.12
CA ARG A 373 -7.26 -8.31 3.13
C ARG A 373 -5.93 -8.83 2.59
N THR A 374 -5.59 -10.08 2.85
CA THR A 374 -4.40 -10.72 2.26
C THR A 374 -4.46 -10.69 0.73
N LEU A 375 -5.60 -11.07 0.14
CA LEU A 375 -5.78 -11.05 -1.32
C LEU A 375 -5.77 -9.63 -1.89
N GLN A 376 -6.42 -8.69 -1.20
CA GLN A 376 -6.41 -7.27 -1.58
C GLN A 376 -4.99 -6.68 -1.58
N ASN A 377 -4.22 -6.93 -0.52
CA ASN A 377 -2.83 -6.48 -0.41
C ASN A 377 -1.95 -7.09 -1.51
N MET A 378 -2.14 -8.38 -1.83
CA MET A 378 -1.44 -9.02 -2.95
C MET A 378 -1.75 -8.32 -4.28
N ASN A 379 -3.02 -8.05 -4.57
CA ASN A 379 -3.41 -7.35 -5.80
C ASN A 379 -2.87 -5.91 -5.81
N LYS A 380 -3.00 -5.16 -4.71
CA LYS A 380 -2.46 -3.80 -4.55
C LYS A 380 -0.97 -3.78 -4.88
N SER A 381 -0.18 -4.68 -4.30
CA SER A 381 1.25 -4.77 -4.57
C SER A 381 1.59 -5.07 -6.03
N ILE A 382 0.84 -5.93 -6.70
CA ILE A 382 1.05 -6.22 -8.12
C ILE A 382 0.69 -5.02 -8.99
N GLU A 383 -0.40 -4.31 -8.69
CA GLU A 383 -0.77 -3.06 -9.37
C GLU A 383 0.30 -1.97 -9.18
N THR A 384 0.88 -1.84 -7.99
CA THR A 384 2.01 -0.94 -7.71
C THR A 384 3.25 -1.33 -8.52
N LEU A 385 3.61 -2.61 -8.58
CA LEU A 385 4.73 -3.09 -9.40
C LEU A 385 4.48 -2.90 -10.90
N TRP A 386 3.24 -3.06 -11.36
CA TRP A 386 2.87 -2.82 -12.74
C TRP A 386 2.95 -1.33 -13.09
N SER A 387 2.51 -0.47 -12.18
CA SER A 387 2.66 0.99 -12.28
C SER A 387 4.13 1.40 -12.33
N LEU A 388 5.00 0.75 -11.53
CA LEU A 388 6.45 0.92 -11.61
C LEU A 388 6.98 0.57 -13.01
N ILE A 389 6.56 -0.56 -13.58
CA ILE A 389 6.99 -0.97 -14.93
C ILE A 389 6.56 0.07 -15.96
N LYS A 390 5.27 0.44 -15.98
CA LYS A 390 4.74 1.47 -16.90
C LYS A 390 5.53 2.77 -16.80
N LEU A 391 5.82 3.22 -15.58
CA LEU A 391 6.63 4.42 -15.34
C LEU A 391 8.04 4.28 -15.92
N THR A 392 8.71 3.15 -15.69
CA THR A 392 10.07 2.92 -16.21
C THR A 392 10.12 2.76 -17.74
N GLU A 393 9.03 2.34 -18.37
CA GLU A 393 8.90 2.25 -19.83
C GLU A 393 8.65 3.61 -20.47
N GLN A 394 7.79 4.43 -19.86
CA GLN A 394 7.53 5.80 -20.30
C GLN A 394 8.76 6.69 -20.13
N PHE A 395 9.47 6.57 -19.00
CA PHE A 395 10.67 7.35 -18.71
C PHE A 395 11.93 6.49 -18.86
N GLN A 396 12.36 6.26 -20.10
CA GLN A 396 13.55 5.43 -20.40
C GLN A 396 14.87 6.00 -19.82
N GLN A 397 14.89 7.30 -19.48
CA GLN A 397 16.03 8.00 -18.88
C GLN A 397 16.10 7.85 -17.35
N MET A 398 15.06 7.28 -16.72
CA MET A 398 15.02 7.05 -15.28
C MET A 398 15.99 5.93 -14.88
N ALA A 399 16.88 6.21 -13.92
CA ALA A 399 17.71 5.16 -13.31
C ALA A 399 16.85 4.14 -12.58
N ILE A 400 17.30 2.89 -12.62
CA ILE A 400 16.72 1.81 -11.81
C ILE A 400 17.85 1.26 -10.93
N PRO A 401 17.92 1.67 -9.65
CA PRO A 401 18.91 1.18 -8.70
C PRO A 401 18.83 -0.35 -8.53
N LYS A 402 19.94 -0.95 -8.06
CA LYS A 402 19.96 -2.38 -7.71
C LYS A 402 19.01 -2.69 -6.55
N GLU A 403 18.89 -1.77 -5.60
CA GLU A 403 17.99 -1.88 -4.45
C GLU A 403 16.52 -2.04 -4.86
N VAL A 404 16.07 -1.32 -5.90
CA VAL A 404 14.72 -1.45 -6.44
C VAL A 404 14.48 -2.85 -7.01
N LEU A 405 15.46 -3.40 -7.74
CA LEU A 405 15.38 -4.77 -8.24
C LEU A 405 15.33 -5.79 -7.09
N GLU A 406 16.11 -5.60 -6.04
CA GLU A 406 16.09 -6.48 -4.86
C GLU A 406 14.74 -6.43 -4.14
N LYS A 407 14.17 -5.23 -3.95
CA LYS A 407 12.82 -5.06 -3.39
C LYS A 407 11.76 -5.73 -4.27
N VAL A 408 11.80 -5.54 -5.59
CA VAL A 408 10.86 -6.20 -6.53
C VAL A 408 10.97 -7.73 -6.44
N LYS A 409 12.18 -8.29 -6.40
CA LYS A 409 12.39 -9.74 -6.21
C LYS A 409 11.81 -10.22 -4.88
N LYS A 410 12.04 -9.47 -3.80
CA LYS A 410 11.51 -9.78 -2.47
C LYS A 410 9.98 -9.75 -2.44
N VAL A 411 9.34 -8.79 -3.11
CA VAL A 411 7.88 -8.73 -3.26
C VAL A 411 7.35 -10.00 -3.94
N LEU A 412 7.99 -10.44 -5.02
CA LEU A 412 7.59 -11.64 -5.75
C LEU A 412 7.84 -12.94 -4.95
N ASP A 413 8.93 -13.01 -4.21
CA ASP A 413 9.23 -14.13 -3.30
C ASP A 413 8.20 -14.23 -2.16
N ILE A 414 7.88 -13.10 -1.52
CA ILE A 414 6.84 -13.01 -0.49
C ILE A 414 5.49 -13.45 -1.06
N ARG A 415 5.15 -13.05 -2.29
CA ARG A 415 3.94 -13.50 -2.97
C ARG A 415 3.88 -15.02 -3.07
N LEU A 416 4.95 -15.66 -3.52
CA LEU A 416 5.01 -17.13 -3.63
C LEU A 416 4.80 -17.80 -2.26
N GLN A 417 5.42 -17.27 -1.21
CA GLN A 417 5.21 -17.78 0.15
C GLN A 417 3.74 -17.66 0.59
N ILE A 418 3.04 -16.59 0.22
CA ILE A 418 1.60 -16.44 0.51
C ILE A 418 0.81 -17.48 -0.28
N VAL A 419 1.07 -17.64 -1.59
CA VAL A 419 0.39 -18.65 -2.42
C VAL A 419 0.56 -20.06 -1.86
N GLU A 420 1.76 -20.42 -1.38
CA GLU A 420 2.00 -21.71 -0.72
C GLU A 420 1.20 -21.93 0.56
N ILE A 421 0.86 -20.85 1.28
CA ILE A 421 0.00 -20.92 2.46
C ILE A 421 -1.46 -21.08 2.01
N LEU A 422 -1.93 -20.24 1.09
CA LEU A 422 -3.32 -20.21 0.65
C LEU A 422 -3.77 -21.51 -0.02
N ASN A 423 -2.89 -22.10 -0.85
CA ASN A 423 -3.19 -23.30 -1.65
C ASN A 423 -3.04 -24.60 -0.86
N ASN A 424 -2.58 -24.56 0.39
CA ASN A 424 -2.30 -25.76 1.16
C ASN A 424 -3.50 -26.13 2.05
N PRO A 425 -4.20 -27.24 1.78
CA PRO A 425 -5.39 -27.65 2.55
C PRO A 425 -5.11 -27.87 4.04
N SER A 426 -3.86 -28.16 4.40
CA SER A 426 -3.45 -28.40 5.79
C SER A 426 -3.07 -27.12 6.55
N ARG A 427 -3.04 -25.95 5.91
CA ARG A 427 -2.54 -24.68 6.49
C ARG A 427 -3.58 -23.55 6.55
N GLY A 428 -4.83 -23.90 6.85
CA GLY A 428 -5.89 -22.90 7.06
C GLY A 428 -6.14 -22.55 8.52
N ASP A 429 -5.18 -22.79 9.42
CA ASP A 429 -5.23 -22.40 10.82
C ASP A 429 -5.00 -20.90 11.03
N ASP A 430 -5.33 -20.40 12.22
CA ASP A 430 -5.19 -18.98 12.58
C ASP A 430 -3.76 -18.44 12.41
N LEU A 431 -2.74 -19.19 12.83
CA LEU A 431 -1.33 -18.75 12.73
C LEU A 431 -0.86 -18.65 11.28
N SER A 432 -1.31 -19.57 10.43
CA SER A 432 -1.03 -19.53 8.99
C SER A 432 -1.65 -18.28 8.36
N TRP A 433 -2.88 -17.92 8.72
CA TRP A 433 -3.54 -16.71 8.24
C TRP A 433 -2.92 -15.43 8.79
N ASP A 434 -2.51 -15.40 10.05
CA ASP A 434 -1.76 -14.27 10.64
C ASP A 434 -0.42 -14.05 9.93
N LYS A 435 0.27 -15.14 9.62
CA LYS A 435 1.50 -15.11 8.84
C LYS A 435 1.23 -14.60 7.42
N ALA A 436 0.17 -15.06 6.77
CA ALA A 436 -0.21 -14.62 5.43
C ALA A 436 -0.52 -13.11 5.41
N LEU A 437 -1.29 -12.60 6.38
CA LEU A 437 -1.58 -11.18 6.51
C LEU A 437 -0.30 -10.37 6.74
N THR A 438 0.56 -10.80 7.67
CA THR A 438 1.84 -10.14 7.95
C THR A 438 2.76 -10.09 6.72
N LEU A 439 2.83 -11.19 5.96
CA LEU A 439 3.56 -11.24 4.71
C LEU A 439 2.96 -10.30 3.66
N SER A 440 1.63 -10.25 3.55
CA SER A 440 0.94 -9.35 2.62
C SER A 440 1.19 -7.86 2.96
N ASN A 441 1.22 -7.50 4.25
CA ASN A 441 1.56 -6.14 4.69
C ASN A 441 3.00 -5.77 4.30
N LYS A 442 3.95 -6.69 4.52
CA LYS A 442 5.34 -6.52 4.06
C LYS A 442 5.42 -6.43 2.53
N MET A 443 4.59 -7.16 1.81
CA MET A 443 4.54 -7.12 0.35
C MET A 443 4.17 -5.70 -0.14
N VAL A 444 3.12 -5.10 0.46
CA VAL A 444 2.70 -3.72 0.17
C VAL A 444 3.82 -2.74 0.48
N GLN A 445 4.39 -2.80 1.68
CA GLN A 445 5.49 -1.92 2.09
C GLN A 445 6.69 -2.00 1.11
N ASN A 446 7.19 -3.20 0.80
CA ASN A 446 8.34 -3.33 -0.11
C ASN A 446 8.00 -2.88 -1.54
N SER A 447 6.74 -3.03 -1.98
CA SER A 447 6.30 -2.57 -3.31
C SER A 447 6.21 -1.04 -3.41
N GLU A 448 5.72 -0.37 -2.36
CA GLU A 448 5.66 1.09 -2.28
C GLU A 448 7.07 1.69 -2.11
N GLU A 449 7.90 1.11 -1.24
CA GLU A 449 9.30 1.50 -1.09
C GLU A 449 10.14 1.32 -2.37
N ALA A 450 9.76 0.39 -3.25
CA ALA A 450 10.39 0.22 -4.56
C ALA A 450 9.90 1.27 -5.57
N PHE A 451 8.61 1.61 -5.52
CA PHE A 451 7.99 2.60 -6.41
C PHE A 451 8.45 4.04 -6.08
N PHE A 452 8.51 4.39 -4.80
CA PHE A 452 8.88 5.73 -4.32
C PHE A 452 10.38 5.88 -4.02
N ASP A 453 11.24 5.04 -4.59
CA ASP A 453 12.67 5.12 -4.36
C ASP A 453 13.22 6.50 -4.79
N GLY A 454 13.85 7.20 -3.85
CA GLY A 454 14.29 8.57 -4.05
C GLY A 454 15.32 8.74 -5.17
N GLN A 455 16.09 7.70 -5.53
CA GLN A 455 17.05 7.77 -6.64
C GLN A 455 16.36 7.75 -8.00
N MET A 456 15.21 7.08 -8.12
CA MET A 456 14.42 7.04 -9.36
C MET A 456 13.82 8.42 -9.66
N LEU A 457 13.33 9.11 -8.64
CA LEU A 457 12.73 10.45 -8.78
C LEU A 457 13.76 11.54 -9.07
N LYS A 458 14.92 11.50 -8.40
CA LYS A 458 15.96 12.54 -8.52
C LYS A 458 16.62 12.59 -9.90
N GLN A 459 16.75 11.45 -10.60
CA GLN A 459 17.49 11.40 -11.86
C GLN A 459 16.67 11.77 -13.10
N ASN A 460 15.34 11.84 -12.98
CA ASN A 460 14.48 12.29 -14.09
C ASN A 460 14.72 13.78 -14.43
N PHE A 461 15.36 14.53 -13.53
CA PHE A 461 15.66 15.96 -13.68
C PHE A 461 16.93 16.28 -14.49
N PHE A 462 17.64 15.28 -15.04
CA PHE A 462 18.81 15.51 -15.91
C PHE A 462 18.54 15.10 -17.36
N PRO A 463 17.89 15.97 -18.16
CA PRO A 463 17.74 15.77 -19.60
C PRO A 463 19.04 15.40 -20.31
N GLN A 464 18.97 14.46 -21.25
CA GLN A 464 20.07 14.10 -22.16
C GLN A 464 20.70 15.33 -22.84
N GLU A 465 19.91 16.37 -23.07
CA GLU A 465 20.34 17.64 -23.66
C GLU A 465 21.42 18.34 -22.83
N HIS A 466 21.27 18.36 -21.50
CA HIS A 466 22.29 18.93 -20.62
C HIS A 466 23.55 18.08 -20.58
N LYS A 467 23.41 16.75 -20.68
CA LYS A 467 24.55 15.86 -20.82
C LYS A 467 25.32 16.16 -22.12
N LEU A 468 24.61 16.24 -23.24
CA LEU A 468 25.19 16.58 -24.53
C LEU A 468 25.85 17.96 -24.49
N ALA A 469 25.20 18.96 -23.87
CA ALA A 469 25.75 20.30 -23.73
C ALA A 469 27.04 20.36 -22.89
N VAL A 470 27.21 19.48 -21.90
CA VAL A 470 28.43 19.38 -21.08
C VAL A 470 29.55 18.64 -21.82
N TYR A 471 29.25 17.57 -22.57
CA TYR A 471 30.26 16.74 -23.23
C TYR A 471 30.61 17.18 -24.66
N MET A 472 29.72 17.87 -25.37
CA MET A 472 29.96 18.35 -26.75
C MET A 472 31.13 19.34 -26.85
N PRO A 473 31.33 20.31 -25.92
CA PRO A 473 32.50 21.19 -25.95
C PRO A 473 33.85 20.47 -25.81
N LEU A 474 33.88 19.32 -25.13
CA LEU A 474 35.09 18.51 -24.97
C LEU A 474 35.31 17.60 -26.18
N MET A 475 34.27 16.88 -26.60
CA MET A 475 34.37 15.88 -27.66
C MET A 475 34.42 16.51 -29.06
N GLY A 476 33.62 17.54 -29.32
CA GLY A 476 33.48 18.18 -30.63
C GLY A 476 34.81 18.64 -31.25
N PRO A 477 35.65 19.41 -30.53
CA PRO A 477 36.97 19.81 -31.03
C PRO A 477 37.88 18.63 -31.33
N ILE A 478 37.89 17.60 -30.48
CA ILE A 478 38.69 16.38 -30.67
C ILE A 478 38.26 15.65 -31.95
N THR A 479 36.94 15.51 -32.16
CA THR A 479 36.39 14.89 -33.38
C THR A 479 36.78 15.68 -34.62
N ILE A 480 36.65 17.01 -34.59
CA ILE A 480 36.99 17.88 -35.72
C ILE A 480 38.48 17.78 -36.05
N VAL A 481 39.36 17.82 -35.04
CA VAL A 481 40.82 17.74 -35.25
C VAL A 481 41.24 16.36 -35.79
N LEU A 482 40.69 15.27 -35.27
CA LEU A 482 41.02 13.91 -35.74
C LEU A 482 40.59 13.69 -37.19
N PHE A 483 39.35 14.06 -37.54
CA PHE A 483 38.84 13.85 -38.90
C PHE A 483 39.48 14.80 -39.91
N SER A 484 39.67 16.09 -39.57
CA SER A 484 40.36 17.04 -40.44
C SER A 484 41.83 16.68 -40.65
N GLY A 485 42.52 16.19 -39.62
CA GLY A 485 43.89 15.68 -39.70
C GLY A 485 44.02 14.49 -40.66
N VAL A 486 43.07 13.55 -40.61
CA VAL A 486 43.05 12.44 -41.58
C VAL A 486 42.76 12.93 -42.99
N VAL A 487 41.79 13.82 -43.19
CA VAL A 487 41.50 14.40 -44.52
C VAL A 487 42.71 15.15 -45.08
N ALA A 488 43.43 15.91 -44.25
CA ALA A 488 44.66 16.59 -44.65
C ALA A 488 45.77 15.61 -45.05
N LEU A 489 45.96 14.52 -44.29
CA LEU A 489 46.92 13.46 -44.62
C LEU A 489 46.60 12.75 -45.94
N PHE A 490 45.31 12.60 -46.28
CA PHE A 490 44.90 12.03 -47.57
C PHE A 490 45.07 13.00 -48.74
N LYS A 491 45.00 14.32 -48.49
CA LYS A 491 45.29 15.36 -49.49
C LYS A 491 46.79 15.60 -49.71
N GLU A 492 47.65 15.11 -48.82
CA GLU A 492 49.10 15.20 -48.96
C GLU A 492 49.58 14.25 -50.08
N THR A 493 50.16 14.84 -51.13
CA THR A 493 50.80 14.17 -52.27
C THR A 493 52.32 14.26 -52.09
N GLU A 494 53.08 13.23 -52.50
CA GLU A 494 54.55 13.26 -52.39
C GLU A 494 55.11 14.45 -53.17
N GLU A 495 55.76 15.40 -52.49
CA GLU A 495 56.61 16.38 -53.17
C GLU A 495 57.77 15.62 -53.79
N THR A 496 57.74 15.47 -55.12
CA THR A 496 58.92 15.08 -55.89
C THR A 496 60.05 16.06 -55.58
N PRO A 497 61.27 15.58 -55.28
CA PRO A 497 62.39 16.46 -54.98
C PRO A 497 62.59 17.40 -56.18
N LYS A 498 62.55 18.71 -55.94
CA LYS A 498 62.90 19.71 -56.94
C LYS A 498 64.33 19.45 -57.40
N THR A 499 64.47 18.87 -58.58
CA THR A 499 65.73 18.88 -59.33
C THR A 499 66.05 20.33 -59.63
N GLU A 500 67.05 20.83 -58.93
CA GLU A 500 67.80 22.04 -59.27
C GLU A 500 68.39 21.84 -60.67
N LYS A 501 67.79 22.48 -61.70
CA LYS A 501 68.45 23.00 -62.91
C LYS A 501 67.47 23.67 -63.88
N ASP A 502 67.77 24.94 -64.13
CA ASP A 502 67.52 25.76 -65.32
C ASP A 502 66.07 26.00 -65.77
N ASN A 503 65.55 27.20 -65.51
CA ASN A 503 65.52 28.23 -66.54
C ASN A 503 65.10 29.62 -66.04
N VAL A 504 65.87 30.59 -66.51
CA VAL A 504 65.76 32.04 -66.39
C VAL A 504 64.55 32.57 -67.18
N THR A 505 64.15 33.82 -66.86
CA THR A 505 63.21 34.74 -67.57
C THR A 505 61.72 34.44 -67.39
N SER A 506 60.81 35.38 -67.10
CA SER A 506 60.79 36.82 -67.41
C SER A 506 59.66 37.57 -66.67
N ASP A 507 59.61 37.58 -65.33
CA ASP A 507 58.62 38.41 -64.62
C ASP A 507 59.17 39.20 -63.42
N GLU A 508 60.43 38.99 -63.02
CA GLU A 508 61.15 39.86 -62.06
C GLU A 508 61.65 41.18 -62.68
N LYS A 509 61.25 41.49 -63.92
CA LYS A 509 61.58 42.75 -64.61
C LYS A 509 60.55 43.87 -64.46
N LYS A 510 59.56 43.75 -63.56
CA LYS A 510 58.56 44.82 -63.37
C LYS A 510 58.39 45.35 -61.95
N GLU A 511 59.06 44.80 -60.95
CA GLU A 511 59.02 45.34 -59.57
C GLU A 511 60.37 45.88 -59.07
N ILE A 512 61.43 45.79 -59.86
CA ILE A 512 62.74 46.37 -59.53
C ILE A 512 62.94 47.75 -60.20
N GLU A 513 62.05 48.16 -61.11
CA GLU A 513 62.15 49.45 -61.84
C GLU A 513 61.47 50.65 -61.13
N GLU A 514 60.82 50.46 -59.98
CA GLU A 514 60.18 51.56 -59.21
C GLU A 514 60.87 51.89 -57.87
N THR A 515 61.88 51.13 -57.45
CA THR A 515 62.67 51.42 -56.24
C THR A 515 64.08 51.96 -56.50
N GLU A 516 64.44 52.22 -57.77
CA GLU A 516 65.75 52.79 -58.16
C GLU A 516 65.64 54.23 -58.72
N LYS A 517 64.70 55.03 -58.20
CA LYS A 517 64.56 56.47 -58.55
C LYS A 517 64.66 57.47 -57.40
N VAL A 518 64.91 57.05 -56.17
CA VAL A 518 65.11 57.99 -55.06
C VAL A 518 66.18 57.46 -54.10
N GLY A 519 67.45 57.80 -54.33
CA GLY A 519 68.47 57.69 -53.28
C GLY A 519 69.87 57.24 -53.72
N ALA A 520 70.55 58.03 -54.55
CA ALA A 520 72.02 58.13 -54.54
C ALA A 520 72.45 59.36 -55.36
N ILE A 521 73.67 59.84 -55.11
CA ILE A 521 74.37 61.02 -55.66
C ILE A 521 74.13 62.27 -54.81
N GLU A 522 75.11 62.87 -54.14
CA GLU A 522 76.54 62.61 -53.93
C GLU A 522 76.96 63.61 -52.82
N GLY A 523 77.84 63.20 -51.92
CA GLY A 523 78.68 64.15 -51.20
C GLY A 523 80.00 64.28 -51.95
N VAL A 524 80.30 65.46 -52.49
CA VAL A 524 81.63 65.87 -52.92
C VAL A 524 81.86 67.31 -52.45
N ASP A 525 82.83 67.42 -51.55
CA ASP A 525 83.80 68.49 -51.30
C ASP A 525 83.39 69.96 -51.10
N GLU A 526 83.68 70.41 -49.87
CA GLU A 526 84.52 71.55 -49.48
C GLU A 526 84.59 72.85 -50.32
N VAL A 527 84.73 73.93 -49.54
CA VAL A 527 85.40 75.22 -49.80
C VAL A 527 84.49 76.45 -49.92
N ASN A 528 84.67 77.32 -48.90
CA ASN A 528 84.25 78.71 -48.66
C ASN A 528 82.86 78.99 -48.09
#